data_AF-A0A2V9VPV3-F1
#
_entry.id   AF-A0A2V9VPV3-F1
#
_cell.length_a   1.000
_cell.length_b   1.000
_cell.length_c   1.000
_cell.angle_alpha   90.00
_cell.angle_beta   90.00
_cell.angle_gamma   90.00
#
_symmetry.space_group_name_H-M   'P 1'
#
loop_
_entity.id
_entity.type
_entity.pdbx_description
1 polymer ?
#
loop_
_entity_poly.entity_id
_entity_poly.type
_entity_poly.pdbx_seq_one_letter_code
_entity_poly.pdbx_strand_id
1 'polypeptide(L)'
;MLPEDLTYHASWVDSAGTRCFQVMEAPRPELLNSWVSRWDDLIDFEIVPVLASTDFWAKAQLSQNDLTPELRSPLPSGPLPCRASPHPVA
;
A
#
# COMPACT_ATOMS: atom_id res chain seq x y z
N MET A 1 11.51 -17.05 10.33
CA MET A 1 10.07 -17.41 10.31
C MET A 1 9.23 -16.15 10.54
N LEU A 2 8.10 -16.02 9.85
CA LEU A 2 7.16 -14.90 10.02
C LEU A 2 6.52 -14.99 11.43
N PRO A 3 6.49 -13.89 12.23
CA PRO A 3 5.73 -13.83 13.47
C PRO A 3 4.24 -14.16 13.27
N GLU A 4 3.58 -14.73 14.28
CA GLU A 4 2.18 -15.16 14.21
C GLU A 4 1.20 -14.01 13.90
N ASP A 5 1.48 -12.82 14.41
CA ASP A 5 0.62 -11.64 14.22
C ASP A 5 0.85 -10.89 12.90
N LEU A 6 1.68 -11.45 12.00
CA LEU A 6 1.95 -10.86 10.69
C LEU A 6 1.42 -11.78 9.59
N THR A 7 0.74 -11.19 8.61
CA THR A 7 0.29 -11.86 7.40
C THR A 7 1.07 -11.34 6.20
N TYR A 8 1.66 -12.24 5.44
CA TYR A 8 2.26 -11.93 4.15
C TYR A 8 1.22 -12.11 3.05
N HIS A 9 1.09 -11.12 2.15
CA HIS A 9 0.16 -11.17 1.03
C HIS A 9 0.85 -11.49 -0.29
N ALA A 10 1.87 -10.71 -0.64
CA ALA A 10 2.57 -10.82 -1.92
C ALA A 10 3.91 -10.09 -1.91
N SER A 11 4.78 -10.44 -2.86
CA SER A 11 6.04 -9.74 -3.10
C SER A 11 6.39 -9.68 -4.57
N TRP A 12 7.19 -8.67 -4.91
CA TRP A 12 7.76 -8.45 -6.22
C TRP A 12 9.21 -8.02 -6.07
N VAL A 13 10.09 -8.56 -6.89
CA VAL A 13 11.48 -8.11 -6.97
C VAL A 13 11.61 -7.17 -8.16
N ASP A 14 12.37 -6.09 -8.01
CA ASP A 14 12.66 -5.20 -9.13
C ASP A 14 13.45 -5.93 -10.22
N SER A 15 13.47 -5.36 -11.43
CA SER A 15 14.18 -5.98 -12.57
C SER A 15 15.68 -6.13 -12.36
N ALA A 16 16.28 -5.32 -11.47
CA ALA A 16 17.70 -5.36 -11.16
C ALA A 16 18.06 -6.39 -10.08
N GLY A 17 17.07 -6.97 -9.38
CA GLY A 17 17.31 -7.90 -8.27
C GLY A 17 17.85 -7.23 -7.00
N THR A 18 17.71 -5.91 -6.87
CA THR A 18 18.27 -5.12 -5.77
C THR A 18 17.24 -4.71 -4.73
N ARG A 19 15.95 -4.76 -5.06
CA ARG A 19 14.86 -4.35 -4.16
C ARG A 19 13.71 -5.34 -4.21
N CYS A 20 13.18 -5.67 -3.04
CA CYS A 20 11.98 -6.48 -2.88
C CYS A 20 10.87 -5.63 -2.27
N PHE A 21 9.73 -5.54 -2.97
CA PHE A 21 8.52 -4.91 -2.49
C PHE A 21 7.62 -5.99 -1.89
N GLN A 22 7.10 -5.76 -0.69
CA GLN A 22 6.26 -6.72 0.02
C GLN A 22 5.00 -6.04 0.53
N VAL A 23 3.85 -6.69 0.36
CA VAL A 23 2.61 -6.32 1.04
C VAL A 23 2.46 -7.21 2.26
N MET A 24 2.46 -6.56 3.42
CA MET A 24 2.37 -7.19 4.73
C MET A 24 1.18 -6.59 5.48
N GLU A 25 0.46 -7.41 6.23
CA GLU A 25 -0.63 -6.99 7.10
C GLU A 25 -0.28 -7.30 8.55
N ALA A 26 -0.60 -6.34 9.42
CA ALA A 26 -0.40 -6.44 10.86
C ALA A 26 -1.56 -5.73 11.56
N PRO A 27 -2.08 -6.26 12.68
CA PRO A 27 -3.07 -5.56 13.50
C PRO A 27 -2.59 -4.19 13.98
N ARG A 28 -1.27 -4.01 14.13
CA ARG A 28 -0.63 -2.76 14.49
C ARG A 28 0.71 -2.59 13.76
N PRO A 29 1.05 -1.40 13.25
CA PRO A 29 2.29 -1.17 12.49
C PRO A 29 3.56 -1.55 13.24
N GLU A 30 3.60 -1.36 14.56
CA GLU A 30 4.80 -1.62 15.38
C GLU A 30 5.19 -3.11 15.39
N LEU A 31 4.26 -4.02 15.08
CA LEU A 31 4.55 -5.45 15.02
C LEU A 31 5.49 -5.82 13.86
N LEU A 32 5.55 -4.98 12.82
CA LEU A 32 6.50 -5.15 11.73
C LEU A 32 7.95 -4.91 12.18
N ASN A 33 8.17 -4.12 13.23
CA ASN A 33 9.53 -3.84 13.73
C ASN A 33 10.25 -5.11 14.17
N SER A 34 9.55 -6.03 14.84
CA SER A 34 10.10 -7.32 15.27
C SER A 34 10.47 -8.24 14.09
N TRP A 35 9.82 -8.06 12.95
CA TRP A 35 10.18 -8.76 11.72
C TRP A 35 11.42 -8.11 11.09
N VAL A 36 11.41 -6.79 10.92
CA VAL A 36 12.50 -5.99 10.36
C VAL A 36 13.80 -6.17 11.14
N SER A 37 13.74 -6.16 12.48
CA SER A 37 14.93 -6.28 13.33
C SER A 37 15.65 -7.62 13.19
N ARG A 38 15.02 -8.64 12.60
CA ARG A 38 15.64 -9.95 12.31
C ARG A 38 16.47 -9.95 11.03
N TRP A 39 16.40 -8.87 10.26
CA TRP A 39 17.00 -8.71 8.94
C TRP A 39 17.87 -7.43 8.85
N ASP A 40 18.00 -6.68 9.94
CA ASP A 40 18.65 -5.37 10.01
C ASP A 40 20.14 -5.42 9.61
N ASP A 41 20.77 -6.59 9.72
CA ASP A 41 22.16 -6.83 9.29
C ASP A 41 22.30 -7.19 7.80
N LEU A 42 21.18 -7.47 7.11
CA LEU A 42 21.17 -8.01 5.74
C LEU A 42 20.54 -7.06 4.72
N ILE A 43 19.56 -6.26 5.12
CA ILE A 43 18.77 -5.44 4.19
C ILE A 43 18.15 -4.23 4.90
N ASP A 44 18.12 -3.10 4.19
CA ASP A 44 17.42 -1.89 4.64
C ASP A 44 15.91 -1.98 4.37
N PHE A 45 15.09 -1.48 5.28
CA PHE A 45 13.63 -1.44 5.14
C PHE A 45 13.08 -0.01 5.08
N GLU A 46 12.12 0.20 4.18
CA GLU A 46 11.20 1.33 4.19
C GLU A 46 9.77 0.79 4.37
N ILE A 47 9.06 1.24 5.41
CA ILE A 47 7.68 0.82 5.67
C ILE A 47 6.73 1.96 5.35
N VAL A 48 5.89 1.77 4.33
CA VAL A 48 4.88 2.74 3.91
C VAL A 48 3.49 2.17 4.19
N PRO A 49 2.67 2.79 5.04
CA PRO A 49 1.28 2.39 5.23
C PRO A 49 0.49 2.57 3.93
N VAL A 50 -0.22 1.53 3.52
CA VAL A 50 -1.08 1.55 2.33
C VAL A 50 -2.51 1.18 2.71
N LEU A 51 -3.46 1.66 1.91
CA LEU A 51 -4.86 1.27 1.98
C LEU A 51 -5.21 0.46 0.74
N ALA A 52 -6.18 -0.46 0.86
CA ALA A 52 -6.83 -0.99 -0.32
C ALA A 52 -7.43 0.17 -1.11
N SER A 53 -7.34 0.13 -2.43
CA SER A 53 -7.84 1.21 -3.29
C SER A 53 -9.30 1.56 -2.97
N THR A 54 -10.14 0.55 -2.74
CA THR A 54 -11.55 0.72 -2.34
C THR A 54 -11.70 1.57 -1.08
N ASP A 55 -10.88 1.30 -0.06
CA ASP A 55 -10.95 1.96 1.24
C ASP A 55 -10.41 3.39 1.16
N PHE A 56 -9.34 3.59 0.40
CA PHE A 56 -8.79 4.92 0.14
C PHE A 56 -9.86 5.84 -0.47
N TRP A 57 -10.56 5.36 -1.51
CA TRP A 57 -11.57 6.16 -2.19
C TRP A 57 -12.84 6.33 -1.36
N ALA A 58 -13.25 5.32 -0.58
CA ALA A 58 -14.33 5.47 0.38
C ALA A 58 -14.03 6.58 1.41
N LYS A 59 -12.81 6.59 1.97
CA LYS A 59 -12.34 7.63 2.89
C LYS A 59 -12.28 9.01 2.22
N ALA A 60 -11.75 9.09 1.00
CA ALA A 60 -11.67 10.34 0.25
C ALA A 60 -13.06 10.92 -0.01
N GLN A 61 -14.04 10.08 -0.35
CA GLN A 61 -15.43 10.51 -0.57
C GLN A 61 -16.11 10.99 0.72
N LEU A 62 -15.87 10.36 1.86
CA LEU A 62 -16.34 10.86 3.17
C LEU A 62 -15.78 12.27 3.44
N SER A 63 -14.47 12.45 3.25
CA SER A 63 -13.84 13.77 3.43
C SER A 63 -14.41 14.84 2.49
N GLN A 64 -14.76 14.49 1.24
CA GLN A 64 -15.44 15.43 0.33
C GLN A 64 -16.88 15.71 0.77
N ASN A 65 -17.55 14.72 1.37
CA ASN A 65 -18.92 14.86 1.84
C ASN A 65 -19.10 15.81 3.03
N ASP A 66 -18.02 16.11 3.74
CA ASP A 66 -18.02 17.07 4.85
C ASP A 66 -17.70 18.51 4.40
N LEU A 67 -17.26 18.72 3.15
CA LEU A 67 -16.98 20.06 2.62
C LEU A 67 -18.26 20.78 2.17
N THR A 68 -18.27 22.12 2.25
CA THR A 68 -19.34 22.92 1.63
C THR A 68 -19.34 22.71 0.11
N PRO A 69 -20.50 22.82 -0.56
CA PRO A 69 -20.64 22.47 -1.98
C PRO A 69 -19.65 23.18 -2.91
N GLU A 70 -19.26 24.41 -2.60
CA GLU A 70 -18.33 25.19 -3.43
C GLU A 70 -16.86 24.78 -3.32
N LEU A 71 -16.49 24.05 -2.24
CA LEU A 71 -15.12 23.59 -2.00
C LEU A 71 -14.88 22.13 -2.42
N ARG A 72 -15.92 21.43 -2.88
CA ARG A 72 -15.82 20.04 -3.34
C ARG A 72 -15.12 20.00 -4.69
N SER A 73 -14.09 19.19 -4.81
CA SER A 73 -13.54 18.84 -6.11
C SER A 73 -14.44 17.79 -6.78
N PRO A 74 -14.59 17.79 -8.11
CA PRO A 74 -15.35 16.74 -8.78
C PRO A 74 -14.69 15.39 -8.52
N LEU A 75 -15.37 14.53 -7.77
CA LEU A 75 -14.99 13.13 -7.60
C LEU A 75 -14.97 12.45 -8.98
N PRO A 76 -13.99 11.57 -9.28
CA PRO A 76 -13.95 10.86 -10.54
C PRO A 76 -15.27 10.08 -10.72
N SER A 77 -16.04 10.42 -11.76
CA SER A 77 -17.40 9.92 -11.96
C SER A 77 -17.45 8.52 -12.60
N GLY A 78 -16.40 7.71 -12.44
CA GLY A 78 -16.24 6.40 -13.09
C GLY A 78 -15.71 5.33 -12.14
N PRO A 79 -15.68 4.05 -12.57
CA PRO A 79 -15.03 3.00 -11.78
C PRO A 79 -13.60 3.44 -11.44
N LEU A 80 -13.17 3.16 -10.20
CA LEU A 80 -11.81 3.45 -9.73
C LEU A 80 -10.82 3.03 -10.82
N PRO A 81 -9.89 3.90 -11.24
CA PRO A 81 -9.00 3.58 -12.34
C PRO A 81 -8.02 2.51 -11.89
N CYS A 82 -8.39 1.23 -11.99
CA CYS A 82 -7.45 0.15 -12.22
C CYS A 82 -6.99 0.24 -13.67
N ARG A 83 -6.32 1.34 -14.03
CA ARG A 83 -5.63 1.43 -15.30
C ARG A 83 -4.27 0.78 -15.10
N ALA A 84 -4.26 -0.54 -15.08
CA ALA A 84 -3.05 -1.27 -15.46
C ALA A 84 -2.71 -0.79 -16.86
N SER A 85 -1.74 0.13 -16.97
CA SER A 85 -1.20 0.46 -18.28
C SER A 85 -0.55 -0.81 -18.80
N PRO A 86 -0.91 -1.34 -19.98
CA PRO A 86 -0.04 -2.29 -20.63
C PRO A 86 1.24 -1.51 -20.94
N HIS A 87 2.31 -1.74 -20.17
CA HIS A 87 3.62 -1.37 -20.68
C HIS A 87 3.83 -2.16 -21.97
N PRO A 88 4.16 -1.52 -23.11
CA PRO A 88 4.68 -2.26 -24.24
C PRO A 88 5.99 -2.89 -23.78
N VAL A 89 6.03 -4.23 -23.75
CA VAL A 89 7.28 -4.96 -23.71
C VAL A 89 7.97 -4.65 -25.03
N ALA A 90 9.03 -3.84 -24.97
CA ALA A 90 10.03 -3.69 -26.01
C ALA A 90 11.30 -4.38 -25.55
#